data_AF-A0A6N2DYG8-F1
#
_entry.id   AF-A0A6N2DYG8-F1
#
_cell.length_a   1.000
_cell.length_b   1.000
_cell.length_c   1.000
_cell.angle_alpha   90.00
_cell.angle_beta   90.00
_cell.angle_gamma   90.00
#
_symmetry.space_group_name_H-M   'P 1'
#
loop_
_entity.id
_entity.type
_entity.pdbx_description
1 polymer ?
#
loop_
_entity_poly.entity_id
_entity_poly.type
_entity_poly.pdbx_seq_one_letter_code
_entity_poly.pdbx_strand_id
1 'polypeptide(L)'
;MRIERKAAVPVAPIGRRGYAIRVTSRQNRSSALVPAAALSLLLLTACGATEPFIDDPRAFDRTAPGFGQEPEDITEVAFCFSSTRTALDDIVTMAEARCAEFGREARYTGGNYHQCPLLTPRRAEFDCVRPDEAD
;
A
#
# COMPACT_ATOMS: atom_id res chain seq x y z
N MET A 1 -11.23 -66.05 -0.45
CA MET A 1 -10.86 -64.63 -0.63
C MET A 1 -11.26 -63.90 0.64
N ARG A 2 -10.27 -63.58 1.50
CA ARG A 2 -10.44 -63.25 2.93
C ARG A 2 -10.35 -61.73 3.10
N ILE A 3 -11.42 -61.12 3.60
CA ILE A 3 -11.50 -59.68 3.86
C ILE A 3 -10.80 -59.40 5.20
N GLU A 4 -9.59 -58.86 5.14
CA GLU A 4 -8.82 -58.43 6.31
C GLU A 4 -9.45 -57.17 6.91
N ARG A 5 -10.07 -57.31 8.08
CA ARG A 5 -10.57 -56.18 8.87
C ARG A 5 -9.37 -55.46 9.51
N LYS A 6 -9.02 -54.26 9.02
CA LYS A 6 -8.06 -53.39 9.72
C LYS A 6 -8.68 -52.97 11.06
N ALA A 7 -7.98 -53.34 12.13
CA ALA A 7 -8.32 -52.99 13.51
C ALA A 7 -8.30 -51.47 13.71
N ALA A 8 -9.32 -50.98 14.42
CA ALA A 8 -9.41 -49.59 14.87
C ALA A 8 -8.34 -49.32 15.94
N VAL A 9 -7.59 -48.23 15.76
CA VAL A 9 -6.64 -47.72 16.75
C VAL A 9 -7.42 -46.99 17.86
N PRO A 10 -7.25 -47.34 19.14
CA PRO A 10 -7.90 -46.62 20.23
C PRO A 10 -7.25 -45.25 20.44
N VAL A 11 -8.01 -44.18 20.19
CA VAL A 11 -7.60 -42.80 20.50
C VAL A 11 -7.83 -42.56 21.99
N ALA A 12 -6.74 -42.29 22.72
CA ALA A 12 -6.79 -41.95 24.14
C ALA A 12 -7.48 -40.58 24.36
N PRO A 13 -8.26 -40.40 25.45
CA PRO A 13 -8.86 -39.11 25.75
C PRO A 13 -7.81 -38.10 26.22
N ILE A 14 -7.70 -36.99 25.50
CA ILE A 14 -6.88 -35.83 25.89
C ILE A 14 -7.53 -35.22 27.14
N GLY A 15 -6.84 -35.36 28.27
CA GLY A 15 -7.25 -34.79 29.55
C GLY A 15 -7.41 -33.28 29.46
N ARG A 16 -8.66 -32.81 29.64
CA ARG A 16 -8.98 -31.40 29.85
C ARG A 16 -8.37 -30.96 31.19
N ARG A 17 -7.18 -30.37 31.16
CA ARG A 17 -6.73 -29.50 32.25
C ARG A 17 -7.56 -28.23 32.18
N GLY A 18 -8.61 -28.18 33.00
CA GLY A 18 -9.37 -26.95 33.25
C GLY A 18 -8.43 -25.92 33.88
N TYR A 19 -7.97 -24.96 33.08
CA TYR A 19 -7.43 -23.72 33.60
C TYR A 19 -8.62 -22.93 34.16
N ALA A 20 -8.81 -23.02 35.47
CA ALA A 20 -9.66 -22.10 36.21
C ALA A 20 -9.01 -20.72 36.14
N ILE A 21 -9.37 -19.92 35.14
CA ILE A 21 -9.08 -18.48 35.16
C ILE A 21 -10.00 -17.91 36.25
N ARG A 22 -9.45 -17.73 37.46
CA ARG A 22 -10.06 -16.82 38.44
C ARG A 22 -9.99 -15.43 37.84
N VAL A 23 -11.08 -15.00 37.23
CA VAL A 23 -11.33 -13.58 36.95
C VAL A 23 -11.53 -12.93 38.31
N THR A 24 -10.46 -12.47 38.94
CA THR A 24 -10.57 -11.54 40.06
C THR A 24 -11.00 -10.21 39.46
N SER A 25 -12.31 -10.00 39.44
CA SER A 25 -12.92 -8.69 39.38
C SER A 25 -12.41 -7.86 40.56
N ARG A 26 -11.32 -7.13 40.33
CA ARG A 26 -10.89 -6.01 41.16
C ARG A 26 -11.22 -4.74 40.40
N GLN A 27 -12.53 -4.49 40.32
CA GLN A 27 -13.12 -3.31 39.71
C GLN A 27 -12.97 -2.11 40.67
N ASN A 28 -12.68 -0.94 40.11
CA ASN A 28 -12.67 0.39 40.73
C ASN A 28 -11.49 0.76 41.66
N ARG A 29 -10.48 1.40 41.06
CA ARG A 29 -9.97 2.76 41.43
C ARG A 29 -8.66 3.03 40.68
N SER A 30 -8.75 3.40 39.38
CA SER A 30 -7.72 4.12 38.59
C SER A 30 -8.20 4.28 37.13
N SER A 31 -9.45 4.73 36.92
CA SER A 31 -10.12 4.77 35.61
C SER A 31 -9.82 6.03 34.80
N ALA A 32 -8.54 6.33 34.57
CA ALA A 32 -8.14 7.40 33.63
C ALA A 32 -6.91 7.05 32.78
N LEU A 33 -6.08 6.08 33.20
CA LEU A 33 -4.84 5.72 32.50
C LEU A 33 -5.05 4.78 31.30
N VAL A 34 -6.02 3.86 31.38
CA VAL A 34 -6.33 2.91 30.31
C VAL A 34 -6.89 3.58 29.03
N PRO A 35 -7.87 4.51 29.11
CA PRO A 35 -8.37 5.16 27.89
C PRO A 35 -7.33 6.06 27.22
N ALA A 36 -6.46 6.71 28.01
CA ALA A 36 -5.40 7.58 27.48
C ALA A 36 -4.33 6.78 26.69
N ALA A 37 -3.93 5.61 27.19
CA ALA A 37 -2.98 4.74 26.50
C ALA A 37 -3.57 4.16 25.20
N ALA A 38 -4.82 3.69 25.22
CA ALA A 38 -5.50 3.17 24.04
C ALA A 38 -5.69 4.26 22.97
N LEU A 39 -6.05 5.48 23.37
CA LEU A 39 -6.18 6.62 22.46
C LEU A 39 -4.83 7.02 21.85
N SER A 40 -3.75 6.99 22.63
CA SER A 40 -2.40 7.27 22.14
C SER A 40 -1.97 6.27 21.05
N LEU A 41 -2.18 4.97 21.27
CA LEU A 41 -1.87 3.93 20.28
C LEU A 41 -2.68 4.08 18.96
N LEU A 42 -3.94 4.52 19.05
CA LEU A 42 -4.77 4.79 17.86
C LEU A 42 -4.27 6.01 17.07
N LEU A 43 -3.71 7.03 17.74
CA LEU A 43 -3.18 8.21 17.08
C LEU A 43 -1.89 7.94 16.30
N LEU A 44 -1.13 6.88 16.65
CA LEU A 44 0.12 6.53 15.94
C LEU A 44 -0.09 5.83 14.59
N THR A 45 -1.25 5.22 14.32
CA THR A 45 -1.47 4.48 13.07
C THR A 45 -1.78 5.38 11.87
N ALA A 46 -2.06 6.66 12.09
CA ALA A 46 -2.44 7.61 11.03
C ALA A 46 -1.26 8.12 10.17
N CYS A 47 0.00 7.99 10.64
CA CYS A 47 1.15 8.62 9.99
C CYS A 47 1.80 7.79 8.85
N GLY A 48 1.26 6.63 8.49
CA GLY A 48 1.96 5.67 7.61
C GLY A 48 1.22 5.23 6.35
N ALA A 49 0.07 5.83 6.05
CA ALA A 49 -0.66 5.57 4.80
C ALA A 49 -0.47 6.77 3.88
N THR A 50 0.18 6.56 2.74
CA THR A 50 0.37 7.58 1.72
C THR A 50 -0.09 7.00 0.40
N GLU A 51 -1.08 7.65 -0.22
CA GLU A 51 -1.53 7.34 -1.56
C GLU A 51 -0.42 7.54 -2.60
N PRO A 52 -0.47 6.80 -3.73
CA PRO A 52 0.44 7.04 -4.85
C PRO A 52 0.23 8.44 -5.43
N PHE A 53 1.30 9.08 -5.91
CA PHE A 53 1.24 10.43 -6.48
C PHE A 53 2.20 10.61 -7.66
N ILE A 54 1.94 11.62 -8.49
CA ILE A 54 2.79 12.00 -9.63
C ILE A 54 4.07 12.66 -9.11
N ASP A 55 5.22 12.15 -9.54
CA ASP A 55 6.53 12.72 -9.27
C ASP A 55 6.81 13.85 -10.28
N ASP A 56 6.57 15.10 -9.87
CA ASP A 56 6.94 16.30 -10.64
C ASP A 56 7.95 17.16 -9.87
N PRO A 57 9.25 17.05 -10.19
CA PRO A 57 10.28 17.89 -9.58
C PRO A 57 10.08 19.39 -9.82
N ARG A 58 9.44 19.77 -10.94
CA ARG A 58 9.22 21.17 -11.31
C ARG A 58 8.12 21.82 -10.47
N ALA A 59 7.22 21.03 -9.88
CA ALA A 59 6.18 21.52 -8.98
C ALA A 59 6.73 22.22 -7.73
N PHE A 60 8.02 22.03 -7.41
CA PHE A 60 8.69 22.67 -6.28
C PHE A 60 9.74 23.70 -6.69
N ASP A 61 10.11 23.76 -7.97
CA ASP A 61 11.08 24.72 -8.49
C ASP A 61 10.40 26.02 -8.90
N ARG A 62 10.41 27.00 -8.00
CA ARG A 62 9.85 28.34 -8.24
C ARG A 62 10.55 29.13 -9.35
N THR A 63 11.72 28.68 -9.80
CA THR A 63 12.46 29.30 -10.90
C THR A 63 12.12 28.68 -12.25
N ALA A 64 11.43 27.53 -12.26
CA ALA A 64 11.02 26.86 -13.48
C ALA A 64 10.00 27.72 -14.26
N PRO A 65 10.14 27.82 -15.60
CA PRO A 65 9.11 28.39 -16.45
C PRO A 65 7.78 27.65 -16.25
N GLY A 66 6.69 28.40 -16.03
CA GLY A 66 5.37 27.79 -15.81
C GLY A 66 5.15 27.21 -14.41
N PHE A 67 5.95 27.59 -13.39
CA PHE A 67 5.73 27.15 -12.01
C PHE A 67 4.27 27.32 -11.56
N GLY A 68 3.68 26.23 -11.05
CA GLY A 68 2.30 26.20 -10.58
C GLY A 68 1.25 26.20 -11.69
N GLN A 69 1.65 26.03 -12.95
CA GLN A 69 0.75 25.90 -14.10
C GLN A 69 0.73 24.45 -14.60
N GLU A 70 -0.42 24.03 -15.09
CA GLU A 70 -0.58 22.74 -15.75
C GLU A 70 0.20 22.75 -17.08
N PRO A 71 1.01 21.73 -17.39
CA PRO A 71 1.71 21.66 -18.66
C PRO A 71 0.73 21.58 -19.83
N GLU A 72 1.09 22.17 -20.98
CA GLU A 72 0.27 22.07 -22.21
C GLU A 72 0.35 20.67 -22.85
N ASP A 73 1.46 19.95 -22.62
CA ASP A 73 1.71 18.61 -23.14
C ASP A 73 2.72 17.87 -22.24
N ILE A 74 2.68 16.53 -22.25
CA ILE A 74 3.61 15.66 -21.51
C ILE A 74 4.13 14.53 -22.40
N THR A 75 5.40 14.20 -22.30
CA THR A 75 6.02 13.06 -23.01
C THR A 75 6.40 11.92 -22.07
N GLU A 76 6.44 12.18 -20.76
CA GLU A 76 6.81 11.23 -19.73
C GLU A 76 6.02 11.56 -18.46
N VAL A 77 5.68 10.53 -17.69
CA VAL A 77 5.13 10.65 -16.34
C VAL A 77 5.76 9.62 -15.42
N ALA A 78 6.03 10.03 -14.18
CA ALA A 78 6.54 9.15 -13.14
C ALA A 78 5.62 9.19 -11.91
N PHE A 79 5.54 8.07 -11.20
CA PHE A 79 4.71 7.93 -10.01
C PHE A 79 5.53 7.38 -8.84
N CYS A 80 5.37 8.00 -7.68
CA CYS A 80 5.88 7.51 -6.42
C CYS A 80 4.78 6.74 -5.67
N PHE A 81 5.06 5.51 -5.24
CA PHE A 81 4.11 4.66 -4.56
C PHE A 81 4.78 3.70 -3.57
N SER A 82 3.97 2.96 -2.81
CA SER A 82 4.45 1.85 -1.99
C SER A 82 3.87 0.53 -2.47
N SER A 83 4.73 -0.43 -2.80
CA SER A 83 4.30 -1.77 -3.21
C SER A 83 3.61 -2.56 -2.09
N THR A 84 3.65 -2.08 -0.83
CA THR A 84 2.91 -2.69 0.28
C THR A 84 1.44 -2.26 0.32
N ARG A 85 1.07 -1.18 -0.38
CA ARG A 85 -0.28 -0.60 -0.35
C ARG A 85 -0.93 -0.44 -1.73
N THR A 86 -0.12 -0.30 -2.78
CA THR A 86 -0.60 -0.03 -4.14
C THR A 86 0.00 -1.05 -5.10
N ALA A 87 -0.85 -1.67 -5.92
CA ALA A 87 -0.40 -2.59 -6.95
C ALA A 87 0.15 -1.82 -8.15
N LEU A 88 1.06 -2.44 -8.91
CA LEU A 88 1.59 -1.80 -10.12
C LEU A 88 0.49 -1.54 -11.15
N ASP A 89 -0.51 -2.42 -11.26
CA ASP A 89 -1.64 -2.27 -12.19
C ASP A 89 -2.48 -1.02 -11.87
N ASP A 90 -2.61 -0.64 -10.60
CA ASP A 90 -3.26 0.60 -10.20
C ASP A 90 -2.45 1.81 -10.73
N ILE A 91 -1.13 1.74 -10.66
CA ILE A 91 -0.22 2.78 -11.17
C ILE A 91 -0.29 2.85 -12.70
N VAL A 92 -0.37 1.71 -13.39
CA VAL A 92 -0.57 1.67 -14.85
C VAL A 92 -1.88 2.39 -15.22
N THR A 93 -2.96 2.10 -14.50
CA THR A 93 -4.26 2.77 -14.72
C THR A 93 -4.16 4.29 -14.49
N MET A 94 -3.41 4.71 -13.47
CA MET A 94 -3.15 6.14 -13.21
C MET A 94 -2.33 6.79 -14.33
N ALA A 95 -1.32 6.08 -14.86
CA ALA A 95 -0.49 6.56 -15.96
C ALA A 95 -1.30 6.68 -17.25
N GLU A 96 -2.12 5.68 -17.58
CA GLU A 96 -3.03 5.70 -18.73
C GLU A 96 -4.00 6.88 -18.65
N ALA A 97 -4.65 7.07 -17.51
CA ALA A 97 -5.55 8.21 -17.32
C ALA A 97 -4.83 9.55 -17.52
N ARG A 98 -3.62 9.68 -16.96
CA ARG A 98 -2.85 10.92 -17.06
C ARG A 98 -2.34 11.19 -18.47
N CYS A 99 -1.77 10.22 -19.17
CA CYS A 99 -1.35 10.41 -20.57
C CYS A 99 -2.55 10.67 -21.49
N ALA A 100 -3.70 10.04 -21.23
CA ALA A 100 -4.91 10.22 -22.03
C ALA A 100 -5.48 11.65 -21.98
N GLU A 101 -5.27 12.38 -20.88
CA GLU A 101 -5.62 13.82 -20.78
C GLU A 101 -4.94 14.66 -21.87
N PHE A 102 -3.80 14.19 -22.39
CA PHE A 102 -3.02 14.83 -23.47
C PHE A 102 -3.15 14.12 -24.82
N GLY A 103 -4.11 13.18 -24.94
CA GLY A 103 -4.29 12.39 -26.17
C GLY A 103 -3.15 11.43 -26.46
N ARG A 104 -2.47 10.93 -25.41
CA ARG A 104 -1.32 10.03 -25.49
C ARG A 104 -1.60 8.70 -24.81
N GLU A 105 -0.81 7.68 -25.13
CA GLU A 105 -0.84 6.35 -24.53
C GLU A 105 0.34 6.14 -23.59
N ALA A 106 0.09 5.56 -22.42
CA ALA A 106 1.13 5.27 -21.45
C ALA A 106 1.88 3.98 -21.81
N ARG A 107 3.21 4.04 -21.82
CA ARG A 107 4.11 2.89 -22.02
C ARG A 107 5.05 2.76 -20.83
N TYR A 108 4.96 1.66 -20.11
CA TYR A 108 5.83 1.42 -18.97
C TYR A 108 7.29 1.29 -19.39
N THR A 109 8.17 2.14 -18.88
CA THR A 109 9.59 2.16 -19.20
C THR A 109 10.46 1.54 -18.12
N GLY A 110 10.04 1.64 -16.86
CA GLY A 110 10.78 1.04 -15.76
C GLY A 110 10.44 1.59 -14.39
N GLY A 111 11.35 1.39 -13.44
CA GLY A 111 11.16 1.88 -12.08
C GLY A 111 12.39 1.75 -11.21
N ASN A 112 12.47 2.59 -10.17
CA ASN A 112 13.59 2.68 -9.25
C ASN A 112 13.13 2.90 -7.79
N TYR A 113 14.06 3.00 -6.83
CA TYR A 113 13.76 3.14 -5.40
C TYR A 113 14.30 4.42 -4.73
N HIS A 114 15.03 5.26 -5.46
CA HIS A 114 15.92 6.27 -4.84
C HIS A 114 15.54 7.72 -5.14
N GLN A 115 14.44 7.94 -5.86
CA GLN A 115 14.00 9.28 -6.25
C GLN A 115 12.71 9.69 -5.53
N CYS A 116 12.04 8.75 -4.87
CA CYS A 116 10.80 9.00 -4.13
C CYS A 116 11.01 9.10 -2.60
N PRO A 117 10.06 9.71 -1.86
CA PRO A 117 10.10 9.76 -0.39
C PRO A 117 10.12 8.39 0.29
N LEU A 118 10.60 8.35 1.54
CA LEU A 118 10.76 7.11 2.31
C LEU A 118 9.46 6.30 2.49
N LEU A 119 8.30 6.96 2.56
CA LEU A 119 7.01 6.29 2.73
C LEU A 119 6.45 5.71 1.42
N THR A 120 6.89 6.23 0.27
CA THR A 120 6.51 5.79 -1.07
C THR A 120 7.77 5.50 -1.89
N PRO A 121 8.61 4.55 -1.46
CA PRO A 121 9.98 4.45 -1.98
C PRO A 121 10.05 3.97 -3.43
N ARG A 122 8.96 3.44 -4.00
CA ARG A 122 8.95 2.93 -5.36
C ARG A 122 8.60 4.02 -6.36
N ARG A 123 9.43 4.16 -7.39
CA ARG A 123 9.14 4.97 -8.59
C ARG A 123 8.77 4.05 -9.75
N ALA A 124 7.71 4.37 -10.47
CA ALA A 124 7.40 3.79 -11.78
C ALA A 124 7.41 4.90 -12.83
N GLU A 125 7.99 4.63 -13.99
CA GLU A 125 8.20 5.57 -15.09
C GLU A 125 7.45 5.08 -16.33
N PHE A 126 6.84 6.03 -17.04
CA PHE A 126 6.05 5.77 -18.24
C PHE A 126 6.31 6.85 -19.29
N ASP A 127 6.50 6.42 -20.53
CA ASP A 127 6.48 7.31 -21.68
C ASP A 127 5.03 7.56 -22.10
N CYS A 128 4.66 8.81 -22.36
CA CYS A 128 3.39 9.18 -22.97
C CYS A 128 3.61 9.35 -24.49
N VAL A 129 3.41 8.28 -25.25
CA VAL A 129 3.62 8.28 -26.71
C VAL A 129 2.34 8.61 -27.45
N ARG A 130 2.44 9.16 -28.66
CA ARG A 130 1.24 9.28 -29.50
C ARG A 130 0.91 7.93 -30.16
N PRO A 131 -0.39 7.66 -30.42
CA PRO A 131 -0.80 6.41 -31.09
C PRO A 131 -0.19 6.24 -32.49
N ASP A 132 0.18 7.33 -33.18
CA ASP A 132 0.83 7.30 -34.50
C ASP A 132 2.35 7.11 -34.44
N GLU A 133 2.96 7.29 -33.27
CA GLU A 133 4.39 7.02 -33.01
C GLU A 133 4.62 5.59 -32.46
N ALA A 134 3.54 4.83 -32.34
CA ALA A 134 3.49 3.54 -31.67
C ALA A 134 3.83 2.34 -32.59
N ASP A 135 3.82 2.54 -33.91
CA ASP A 135 4.09 1.57 -34.99
C ASP A 135 5.55 1.61 -35.50
#